data_AF-A0A932GMT1-F1
#
_entry.id   AF-A0A932GMT1-F1
#
_cell.length_a   1.000
_cell.length_b   1.000
_cell.length_c   1.000
_cell.angle_alpha   90.00
_cell.angle_beta   90.00
_cell.angle_gamma   90.00
#
_symmetry.space_group_name_H-M   'P 1'
#
loop_
_entity.id
_entity.type
_entity.pdbx_description
1 polymer ?
#
loop_
_entity_poly.entity_id
_entity_poly.type
_entity_poly.pdbx_seq_one_letter_code
_entity_poly.pdbx_strand_id
1 'polypeptide(L)'
;MKRTQIQLDERTYEALRRQASKKGCSISSLACDLLAQSMGTGKAKRRLTIKDFTFIGAGRSRQDRFSPVSERHDEALEEALTKEHHR
;
A
#
# COMPACT_ATOMS: atom_id res chain seq x y z
N MET A 1 11.19 -17.89 -11.73
CA MET A 1 12.22 -16.88 -12.03
C MET A 1 13.25 -17.50 -12.97
N LYS A 2 13.56 -16.86 -14.10
CA LYS A 2 14.64 -17.26 -15.02
C LYS A 2 15.67 -16.12 -15.01
N ARG A 3 16.96 -16.43 -14.90
CA ARG A 3 18.02 -15.43 -14.85
C ARG A 3 18.51 -15.16 -16.27
N THR A 4 18.44 -13.90 -16.68
CA THR A 4 18.88 -13.44 -18.00
C THR A 4 19.82 -12.26 -17.81
N GLN A 5 20.95 -12.26 -18.50
CA GLN A 5 21.84 -11.11 -18.58
C GLN A 5 21.47 -10.28 -19.80
N ILE A 6 21.33 -8.97 -19.61
CA ILE A 6 21.07 -8.01 -20.68
C ILE A 6 22.13 -6.92 -20.58
N GLN A 7 22.59 -6.43 -21.73
CA GLN A 7 23.47 -5.27 -21.78
C GLN A 7 22.59 -4.02 -21.95
N LEU A 8 22.84 -3.02 -21.11
CA LEU A 8 22.19 -1.71 -21.17
C LEU A 8 23.27 -0.67 -21.41
N ASP A 9 22.94 0.40 -22.13
CA ASP A 9 23.82 1.57 -22.14
C ASP A 9 23.82 2.25 -20.76
N GLU A 10 24.91 2.97 -20.47
CA GLU A 10 25.13 3.62 -19.18
C GLU A 10 23.98 4.56 -18.80
N ARG A 11 23.42 5.31 -19.76
CA ARG A 11 22.36 6.27 -19.48
C ARG A 11 21.09 5.55 -19.05
N THR A 12 20.74 4.47 -19.74
CA THR A 12 19.58 3.63 -19.40
C THR A 12 19.76 2.95 -18.04
N TYR A 13 20.95 2.41 -17.75
CA TYR A 13 21.24 1.80 -16.46
C TYR A 13 21.10 2.80 -15.30
N GLU A 14 21.69 3.99 -15.44
CA GLU A 14 21.62 5.03 -14.41
C GLU A 14 20.21 5.60 -14.23
N ALA A 15 19.40 5.67 -15.30
CA ALA A 15 17.98 6.02 -15.19
C ALA A 15 17.21 4.96 -14.39
N LEU A 16 17.42 3.68 -14.71
CA LEU A 16 16.76 2.56 -14.02
C LEU A 16 17.15 2.50 -12.54
N ARG A 17 18.43 2.67 -12.21
CA ARG A 17 18.96 2.70 -10.85
C ARG A 17 18.33 3.83 -10.03
N ARG A 18 18.28 5.05 -10.56
CA ARG A 18 17.65 6.20 -9.90
C ARG A 18 16.16 5.97 -9.65
N GLN A 19 15.45 5.41 -10.63
CA GLN A 19 14.03 5.14 -10.49
C GLN A 19 13.74 4.03 -9.47
N ALA A 20 14.57 2.99 -9.40
CA ALA A 20 14.46 1.92 -8.41
C ALA A 20 14.66 2.45 -6.99
N SER A 21 15.70 3.28 -6.80
CA SER A 21 15.96 3.96 -5.53
C SER A 21 14.79 4.84 -5.09
N LYS A 22 14.25 5.66 -5.99
CA LYS A 22 13.08 6.52 -5.71
C LYS A 22 11.83 5.72 -5.31
N LYS A 23 11.67 4.50 -5.83
CA LYS A 23 10.53 3.61 -5.52
C LYS A 23 10.78 2.69 -4.31
N GLY A 24 11.99 2.69 -3.74
CA GLY A 24 12.36 1.77 -2.66
C GLY A 24 12.32 0.31 -3.06
N CYS A 25 12.58 -0.02 -4.33
CA CYS A 25 12.58 -1.40 -4.82
C CYS A 25 13.90 -1.77 -5.52
N SER A 26 14.13 -3.06 -5.74
CA SER A 26 15.33 -3.52 -6.46
C SER A 26 15.24 -3.21 -7.95
N ILE A 27 16.41 -3.04 -8.59
CA ILE A 27 16.53 -2.84 -10.04
C ILE A 27 15.85 -3.98 -10.81
N SER A 28 16.08 -5.22 -10.40
CA SER A 28 15.46 -6.39 -11.05
C SER A 28 13.94 -6.39 -10.93
N SER A 29 13.40 -5.99 -9.77
CA SER A 29 11.93 -5.88 -9.59
C SER A 29 11.34 -4.83 -10.52
N LEU A 30 11.96 -3.64 -10.56
CA LEU A 30 11.53 -2.57 -11.45
C LEU A 30 11.64 -2.97 -12.93
N ALA A 31 12.74 -3.62 -13.33
CA ALA A 31 12.93 -4.09 -14.69
C ALA A 31 11.86 -5.11 -15.11
N CYS A 32 11.56 -6.08 -14.24
CA CYS A 32 10.49 -7.04 -14.48
C CYS A 32 9.11 -6.38 -14.59
N ASP A 33 8.81 -5.40 -13.73
CA ASP A 33 7.54 -4.65 -13.79
C ASP A 33 7.40 -3.88 -15.10
N LEU A 34 8.47 -3.20 -15.54
CA LEU A 34 8.48 -2.44 -16.80
C LEU A 34 8.33 -3.37 -18.01
N LEU A 35 9.04 -4.50 -18.02
CA LEU A 35 8.92 -5.52 -19.06
C LEU A 35 7.53 -6.14 -19.10
N ALA A 36 6.93 -6.40 -17.94
CA ALA A 36 5.59 -6.93 -17.87
C ALA A 36 4.56 -5.93 -18.41
N GLN A 37 4.71 -4.64 -18.07
CA GLN A 37 3.86 -3.56 -18.59
C GLN A 37 4.00 -3.42 -20.11
N SER A 38 5.21 -3.42 -20.65
CA SER A 38 5.44 -3.27 -22.10
C SER A 38 4.94 -4.47 -22.91
N MET A 39 5.00 -5.67 -22.35
CA MET A 39 4.49 -6.90 -22.98
C MET A 39 3.01 -7.17 -22.67
N GLY A 40 2.32 -6.29 -21.93
CA GLY A 40 0.94 -6.51 -21.51
C GLY A 40 0.74 -7.72 -20.57
N THR A 41 1.81 -8.26 -20.01
CA THR A 41 1.79 -9.37 -19.02
C THR A 41 1.81 -8.86 -17.58
N GLY A 42 1.85 -7.53 -17.41
CA GLY A 42 1.75 -6.88 -16.11
C GLY A 42 0.51 -7.36 -15.39
N LYS A 43 0.67 -7.92 -14.20
CA LYS A 43 -0.47 -8.17 -13.32
C LYS A 43 -1.15 -6.82 -13.13
N ALA A 44 -2.39 -6.69 -13.58
CA ALA A 44 -3.22 -5.56 -13.18
C ALA A 44 -3.09 -5.44 -11.66
N LYS A 45 -2.68 -4.27 -11.15
CA LYS A 45 -2.70 -4.02 -9.71
C LYS A 45 -4.14 -4.28 -9.27
N ARG A 46 -4.39 -5.47 -8.73
CA ARG A 46 -5.69 -5.83 -8.19
C ARG A 46 -5.99 -4.76 -7.16
N ARG A 47 -7.04 -3.97 -7.39
CA ARG A 47 -7.55 -3.04 -6.38
C ARG A 47 -7.90 -3.91 -5.18
N LEU A 48 -7.13 -3.77 -4.12
CA LEU A 48 -7.45 -4.42 -2.86
C LEU A 48 -8.75 -3.81 -2.36
N THR A 49 -9.71 -4.66 -2.09
CA THR A 49 -10.98 -4.30 -1.48
C THR A 49 -10.92 -4.64 0.00
N ILE A 50 -11.83 -4.08 0.80
CA ILE A 50 -11.97 -4.44 2.22
C ILE A 50 -12.07 -5.96 2.43
N LYS A 51 -12.66 -6.69 1.47
CA LYS A 51 -12.79 -8.16 1.53
C LYS A 51 -11.44 -8.90 1.49
N ASP A 52 -10.38 -8.23 1.05
CA ASP A 52 -9.04 -8.80 0.99
C ASP A 52 -8.31 -8.73 2.35
N PHE A 53 -8.88 -8.01 3.33
CA PHE A 53 -8.33 -7.84 4.67
C PHE A 53 -9.16 -8.63 5.69
N THR A 54 -9.03 -9.96 5.69
CA THR A 54 -9.82 -10.87 6.55
C THR A 54 -9.59 -10.71 8.05
N PHE A 55 -8.49 -10.08 8.45
CA PHE A 55 -8.13 -9.84 9.86
C PHE A 55 -8.60 -8.47 10.39
N ILE A 56 -9.00 -7.55 9.51
CA ILE A 56 -9.34 -6.18 9.89
C ILE A 56 -10.85 -6.00 9.78
N GLY A 57 -11.49 -5.62 10.90
CA GLY A 57 -12.86 -5.15 10.88
C GLY A 57 -12.95 -3.79 10.18
N ALA A 58 -13.83 -3.67 9.19
CA ALA A 58 -14.08 -2.41 8.50
C ALA A 58 -15.53 -1.98 8.69
N GLY A 59 -15.73 -0.74 9.14
CA GLY A 59 -17.05 -0.16 9.39
C GLY A 59 -16.97 1.35 9.46
N ARG A 60 -18.13 2.01 9.47
CA ARG A 60 -18.20 3.47 9.72
C ARG A 60 -18.15 3.71 11.22
N SER A 61 -17.19 4.51 11.66
CA SER A 61 -17.19 5.02 13.04
C SER A 61 -18.32 6.04 13.21
N ARG A 62 -19.03 5.99 14.34
CA ARG A 62 -20.03 6.99 14.72
C ARG A 62 -19.32 8.30 15.03
N GLN A 63 -19.62 9.36 14.29
CA GLN A 63 -18.85 10.60 14.34
C GLN A 63 -19.31 11.57 15.43
N ASP A 64 -20.53 11.43 15.96
CA ASP A 64 -21.20 12.25 16.98
C ASP A 64 -20.41 13.46 17.56
N ARG A 65 -20.11 13.46 18.87
CA ARG A 65 -19.47 14.59 19.56
C ARG A 65 -17.96 14.70 19.30
N PHE A 66 -17.34 13.60 18.86
CA PHE A 66 -15.90 13.50 18.66
C PHE A 66 -15.48 13.59 17.20
N SER A 67 -16.33 14.16 16.33
CA SER A 67 -15.98 14.33 14.93
C SER A 67 -14.78 15.29 14.77
N PRO A 68 -13.79 14.95 13.94
CA PRO A 68 -13.60 13.64 13.33
C PRO A 68 -12.98 12.68 14.35
N VAL A 69 -13.61 11.50 14.54
CA VAL A 69 -13.11 10.50 15.49
C VAL A 69 -11.68 10.08 15.13
N SER A 70 -11.29 10.25 13.86
CA SER A 70 -9.93 10.03 13.39
C SER A 70 -8.85 10.89 14.04
N GLU A 71 -9.22 12.04 14.59
CA GLU A 71 -8.29 12.98 15.23
C GLU A 71 -8.42 12.95 16.76
N ARG A 72 -9.54 12.43 17.27
CA ARG A 72 -9.92 12.43 18.70
C ARG A 72 -10.21 11.01 19.19
N HIS A 73 -9.39 10.08 18.74
CA HIS A 73 -9.58 8.65 18.96
C HIS A 73 -9.55 8.29 20.43
N ASP A 74 -8.65 8.91 21.20
CA ASP A 74 -8.43 8.58 22.60
C ASP A 74 -9.61 9.04 23.46
N GLU A 75 -10.13 10.25 23.23
CA GLU A 75 -11.28 10.77 23.97
C GLU A 75 -12.57 10.02 23.61
N ALA A 76 -12.71 9.61 22.34
CA ALA A 76 -13.82 8.76 21.91
C ALA A 76 -13.77 7.37 22.56
N LEU A 77 -12.57 6.80 22.76
CA LEU A 77 -12.39 5.51 23.43
C LEU A 77 -12.69 5.61 24.92
N GLU A 78 -12.22 6.65 25.59
CA GLU A 78 -12.49 6.90 27.02
C GLU A 78 -14.00 7.03 27.29
N GLU A 79 -14.73 7.78 26.45
CA GLU A 79 -16.18 7.92 26.59
C GLU A 79 -16.92 6.58 26.34
N ALA A 80 -16.44 5.75 25.41
CA ALA A 80 -17.04 4.45 25.14
C ALA A 80 -16.85 3.49 26.33
N LEU A 81 -15.65 3.42 26.90
CA LEU A 81 -15.35 2.56 28.05
C LEU A 81 -16.11 2.98 29.31
N THR A 82 -16.25 4.29 29.54
CA THR A 82 -17.04 4.81 30.68
C THR A 82 -18.54 4.54 30.50
N LYS A 83 -19.08 4.61 29.29
CA LYS A 83 -20.49 4.26 28.99
C LYS A 83 -20.78 2.77 29.14
N GLU A 84 -19.86 1.87 28.78
CA GLU A 84 -20.05 0.43 28.96
C GLU A 84 -20.00 -0.01 30.43
N HIS A 85 -19.20 0.64 31.26
CA HIS A 85 -19.10 0.33 32.70
C HIS A 85 -20.35 0.73 33.52
N HIS A 86 -21.21 1.59 32.97
CA HIS A 86 -22.46 2.05 33.60
C HIS A 86 -23.71 1.30 33.13
N ARG A 87 -23.55 0.23 32.36
CA ARG A 87 -24.63 -0.59 31.81
C ARG A 87 -24.64 -1.98 32.43
#